data_AF-A0A8T3PQ31-F1
#
_entry.id   AF-A0A8T3PQ31-F1
#
_cell.length_a   1.000
_cell.length_b   1.000
_cell.length_c   1.000
_cell.angle_alpha   90.00
_cell.angle_beta   90.00
_cell.angle_gamma   90.00
#
_symmetry.space_group_name_H-M   'P 1'
#
loop_
_entity.id
_entity.type
_entity.pdbx_description
1 polymer ?
#
loop_
_entity_poly.entity_id
_entity_poly.type
_entity_poly.pdbx_seq_one_letter_code
_entity_poly.pdbx_strand_id
1 'polypeptide(L)'
;MNFNSRVAFAQRLSAGALLLVGLYATPAVHAGATFKIDDTKWLSIGAGLKTSFAAVDDQAGVDGDKWDTDFFLNNIRLYLNGQLYKYIKLTFNTECHNCSDGGSVRVLDAIARFEFNDYFNAWFGRTLVPAERTELDGPFYNPFFDTFGKSPFEP
;
A
#
# COMPACT_ATOMS: atom_id res chain seq x y z
N MET A 1 6.95 -47.85 49.75
CA MET A 1 7.72 -46.62 49.44
C MET A 1 7.26 -46.13 48.08
N ASN A 2 6.60 -44.97 48.07
CA ASN A 2 6.18 -44.20 46.90
C ASN A 2 7.41 -43.61 46.19
N PHE A 3 7.40 -43.49 44.86
CA PHE A 3 7.63 -42.20 44.16
C PHE A 3 7.18 -42.27 42.69
N ASN A 4 6.07 -41.60 42.43
CA ASN A 4 5.64 -40.96 41.18
C ASN A 4 6.82 -40.11 40.62
N SER A 5 7.02 -39.82 39.33
CA SER A 5 6.08 -39.39 38.30
C SER A 5 6.84 -39.22 36.99
N ARG A 6 6.20 -39.54 35.85
CA ARG A 6 6.66 -39.11 34.53
C ARG A 6 6.30 -37.64 34.36
N VAL A 7 7.28 -36.74 34.37
CA VAL A 7 7.09 -35.34 33.99
C VAL A 7 7.63 -35.17 32.57
N ALA A 8 6.73 -35.26 31.61
CA ALA A 8 6.95 -34.78 30.26
C ALA A 8 7.12 -33.25 30.34
N PHE A 9 8.34 -32.77 30.12
CA PHE A 9 8.62 -31.35 29.99
C PHE A 9 8.23 -30.91 28.57
N ALA A 10 6.92 -30.90 28.30
CA ALA A 10 6.35 -30.19 27.16
C ALA A 10 6.41 -28.70 27.51
N GLN A 11 7.52 -28.06 27.13
CA GLN A 11 7.71 -26.62 27.24
C GLN A 11 6.76 -25.96 26.24
N ARG A 12 5.51 -25.75 26.68
CA ARG A 12 4.51 -24.95 25.98
C ARG A 12 5.05 -23.53 25.87
N LEU A 13 5.64 -23.19 24.73
CA LEU A 13 5.78 -21.81 24.29
C LEU A 13 4.36 -21.31 23.99
N SER A 14 3.73 -20.79 25.04
CA SER A 14 2.47 -20.10 25.00
C SER A 14 2.48 -19.05 23.89
N ALA A 15 1.50 -19.15 23.00
CA ALA A 15 1.16 -18.25 21.89
C ALA A 15 0.77 -16.81 22.33
N GLY A 16 1.36 -16.30 23.41
CA GLY A 16 1.02 -15.01 24.03
C GLY A 16 2.07 -13.90 23.84
N ALA A 17 3.17 -14.14 23.12
CA ALA A 17 4.31 -13.21 23.08
C ALA A 17 4.43 -12.33 21.83
N LEU A 18 3.45 -12.31 20.92
CA LEU A 18 3.57 -11.62 19.62
C LEU A 18 2.58 -10.47 19.37
N LEU A 19 1.93 -9.93 20.41
CA LEU A 19 0.83 -8.95 20.25
C LEU A 19 1.10 -7.53 20.75
N LEU A 20 2.35 -7.05 20.80
CA LEU A 20 2.64 -5.69 21.29
C LEU A 20 3.65 -4.85 20.46
N VAL A 21 3.98 -5.23 19.22
CA VAL A 21 4.91 -4.45 18.38
C VAL A 21 4.21 -3.47 17.42
N GLY A 22 2.87 -3.48 17.33
CA GLY A 22 2.14 -2.70 16.31
C GLY A 22 1.82 -1.24 16.62
N LEU A 23 1.94 -0.77 17.87
CA LEU A 23 1.29 0.50 18.27
C LEU A 23 2.08 1.80 18.01
N TYR A 24 3.29 1.75 17.43
CA TYR A 24 4.11 2.97 17.24
C TYR A 24 4.80 3.10 15.90
N ALA A 25 4.48 2.26 14.90
CA ALA A 25 4.91 2.52 13.54
C ALA A 25 4.04 3.63 12.95
N THR A 26 4.35 4.89 13.28
CA THR A 26 3.85 6.01 12.49
C THR A 26 4.25 5.74 11.04
N PRO A 27 3.31 5.80 10.07
CA PRO A 27 3.70 5.64 8.68
C PRO A 27 4.71 6.74 8.35
N ALA A 28 5.95 6.36 8.08
CA ALA A 28 6.98 7.29 7.64
C ALA A 28 6.64 7.75 6.22
N VAL A 29 5.79 8.77 6.12
CA VAL A 29 5.44 9.40 4.84
C VAL A 29 6.68 10.17 4.40
N HIS A 30 7.43 9.59 3.48
CA HIS A 30 8.51 10.29 2.79
C HIS A 30 7.88 11.19 1.75
N ALA A 31 8.06 12.51 1.91
CA ALA A 31 7.65 13.47 0.90
C ALA A 31 8.40 13.15 -0.41
N GLY A 32 7.67 13.06 -1.53
CA GLY A 32 8.27 12.86 -2.84
C GLY A 32 9.32 13.92 -3.18
N ALA A 33 10.30 13.58 -4.01
CA ALA A 33 11.32 14.51 -4.46
C ALA A 33 10.69 15.53 -5.43
N THR A 34 10.81 16.82 -5.10
CA THR A 34 10.35 17.90 -5.99
C THR A 34 11.53 18.72 -6.45
N PHE A 35 11.78 18.67 -7.75
CA PHE A 35 12.78 19.46 -8.45
C PHE A 35 12.13 20.73 -8.97
N LYS A 36 12.55 21.87 -8.44
CA LYS A 36 12.07 23.19 -8.88
C LYS A 36 13.17 23.84 -9.71
N ILE A 37 12.82 24.21 -10.94
CA ILE A 37 13.67 25.03 -11.80
C ILE A 37 13.31 26.50 -11.56
N ASP A 38 12.02 26.79 -11.43
CA ASP A 38 11.45 28.11 -11.15
C ASP A 38 10.03 27.96 -10.55
N ASP A 39 9.39 29.05 -10.16
CA ASP A 39 8.03 29.07 -9.60
C ASP A 39 6.98 28.48 -10.54
N THR A 40 7.21 28.59 -11.86
CA THR A 40 6.30 28.06 -12.89
C THR A 40 6.77 26.76 -13.51
N LYS A 41 7.92 26.23 -13.08
CA LYS A 41 8.58 25.06 -13.68
C LYS A 41 9.08 24.13 -12.59
N TRP A 42 8.34 23.04 -12.38
CA TRP A 42 8.70 22.05 -11.38
C TRP A 42 8.32 20.65 -11.83
N LEU A 43 9.03 19.67 -11.31
CA LEU A 43 8.77 18.25 -11.46
C LEU A 43 8.79 17.61 -10.08
N SER A 44 7.70 16.93 -9.72
CA SER A 44 7.55 16.19 -8.47
C SER A 44 7.43 14.71 -8.78
N ILE A 45 8.22 13.91 -8.08
CA ILE A 45 8.29 12.46 -8.22
C ILE A 45 8.04 11.87 -6.84
N GLY A 46 7.02 11.04 -6.72
CA GLY A 46 6.67 10.32 -5.50
C GLY A 46 6.51 8.84 -5.77
N ALA A 47 6.60 8.05 -4.71
CA ALA A 47 6.27 6.63 -4.75
C ALA A 47 5.49 6.23 -3.49
N GLY A 48 4.53 5.31 -3.66
CA GLY A 48 3.82 4.64 -2.58
C GLY A 48 4.16 3.15 -2.61
N LEU A 49 4.42 2.57 -1.43
CA LEU A 49 4.71 1.15 -1.26
C LEU A 49 3.86 0.59 -0.13
N LYS A 50 3.19 -0.54 -0.37
CA LYS A 50 2.39 -1.27 0.62
C LYS A 50 2.82 -2.72 0.64
N THR A 51 3.24 -3.20 1.80
CA THR A 51 3.74 -4.56 2.03
C THR A 51 2.98 -5.22 3.18
N SER A 52 2.90 -6.54 3.19
CA SER A 52 2.40 -7.33 4.32
C SER A 52 3.32 -8.51 4.59
N PHE A 53 3.23 -9.00 5.81
CA PHE A 53 3.95 -10.16 6.29
C PHE A 53 2.95 -11.06 7.02
N ALA A 54 2.95 -12.35 6.69
CA ALA A 54 2.12 -13.35 7.36
C ALA A 54 3.02 -14.46 7.90
N ALA A 55 2.78 -14.86 9.15
CA ALA A 55 3.38 -16.03 9.76
C ALA A 55 2.24 -16.93 10.24
N VAL A 56 2.08 -18.09 9.62
CA VAL A 56 0.96 -19.01 9.88
C VAL A 56 1.52 -20.30 10.47
N ASP A 57 0.88 -20.76 11.56
CA ASP A 57 1.15 -22.07 12.15
C ASP A 57 0.27 -23.14 11.46
N ASP A 58 0.86 -24.30 11.24
CA ASP A 58 0.57 -25.32 10.23
C ASP A 58 -0.90 -25.66 9.86
N GLN A 59 -1.23 -25.44 8.57
CA GLN A 59 -2.11 -26.27 7.73
C GLN A 59 -1.51 -26.45 6.30
N ALA A 60 -0.20 -26.30 6.14
CA ALA A 60 0.45 -26.24 4.81
C ALA A 60 1.61 -27.24 4.62
N GLY A 61 2.02 -27.97 5.65
CA GLY A 61 3.05 -29.01 5.53
C GLY A 61 2.46 -30.41 5.68
N VAL A 62 2.76 -31.31 4.73
CA VAL A 62 2.48 -32.76 4.85
C VAL A 62 3.24 -33.39 6.05
N ASP A 63 4.18 -32.67 6.67
CA ASP A 63 4.88 -33.03 7.90
C ASP A 63 4.96 -31.80 8.80
N GLY A 64 4.19 -31.80 9.91
CA GLY A 64 4.04 -30.68 10.83
C GLY A 64 5.32 -30.25 11.56
N ASP A 65 5.24 -29.07 12.19
CA ASP A 65 6.24 -28.33 12.97
C ASP A 65 7.04 -27.22 12.24
N LYS A 66 6.57 -26.68 11.11
CA LYS A 66 7.20 -25.50 10.46
C LYS A 66 6.21 -24.36 10.29
N TRP A 67 6.58 -23.19 10.82
CA TRP A 67 5.91 -21.92 10.54
C TRP A 67 6.12 -21.55 9.08
N ASP A 68 5.03 -21.26 8.37
CA ASP A 68 5.12 -20.67 7.04
C ASP A 68 5.22 -19.15 7.17
N THR A 69 6.21 -18.55 6.52
CA THR A 69 6.50 -17.12 6.63
C THR A 69 6.56 -16.50 5.24
N ASP A 70 5.53 -15.74 4.89
CA ASP A 70 5.41 -15.10 3.59
C ASP A 70 5.52 -13.58 3.69
N PHE A 71 6.24 -13.00 2.73
CA PHE A 71 6.32 -11.55 2.53
C PHE A 71 5.67 -11.18 1.21
N PHE A 72 4.73 -10.22 1.25
CA PHE A 72 3.98 -9.79 0.09
C PHE A 72 4.19 -8.29 -0.20
N LEU A 73 4.55 -8.02 -1.45
CA LEU A 73 4.54 -6.70 -2.08
C LEU A 73 3.14 -6.45 -2.66
N ASN A 74 2.27 -5.83 -1.86
CA ASN A 74 0.86 -5.73 -2.19
C ASN A 74 0.61 -4.64 -3.24
N ASN A 75 1.17 -3.44 -3.06
CA ASN A 75 0.98 -2.35 -4.01
C ASN A 75 2.25 -1.51 -4.15
N ILE A 76 2.55 -1.12 -5.39
CA ILE A 76 3.52 -0.08 -5.71
C ILE A 76 2.81 0.96 -6.57
N ARG A 77 3.00 2.23 -6.24
CA ARG A 77 2.48 3.35 -7.03
C ARG A 77 3.58 4.37 -7.29
N LEU A 78 3.71 4.84 -8.52
CA LEU A 78 4.61 5.93 -8.87
C LEU A 78 3.78 7.14 -9.27
N TYR A 79 4.13 8.29 -8.70
CA TYR A 79 3.50 9.58 -8.93
C TYR A 79 4.50 10.48 -9.63
N LEU A 80 4.13 10.99 -10.80
CA LEU A 80 4.92 11.98 -11.52
C LEU A 80 4.01 13.16 -11.85
N ASN A 81 4.30 14.31 -11.28
CA ASN A 81 3.56 15.54 -11.50
C ASN A 81 4.53 16.61 -11.97
N GLY A 82 4.15 17.41 -12.96
CA GLY A 82 5.01 18.46 -13.45
C GLY A 82 4.22 19.68 -13.87
N GLN A 83 4.80 20.84 -13.66
CA GLN A 83 4.36 22.08 -14.27
C GLN A 83 5.44 22.52 -15.25
N LEU A 84 5.10 22.55 -16.54
CA LEU A 84 6.04 22.92 -17.59
C LEU A 84 6.02 24.42 -17.87
N TYR A 85 4.86 25.04 -17.68
CA TYR A 85 4.62 26.47 -17.87
C TYR A 85 3.51 26.94 -16.93
N LYS A 86 3.32 28.26 -16.77
CA LYS A 86 2.30 28.83 -15.87
C LYS A 86 0.91 28.19 -16.02
N TYR A 87 0.54 27.80 -17.24
CA TYR A 87 -0.78 27.26 -17.58
C TYR A 87 -0.77 25.78 -17.98
N ILE A 88 0.40 25.11 -17.99
CA ILE A 88 0.52 23.73 -18.47
C ILE A 88 1.06 22.86 -17.34
N LYS A 89 0.21 21.93 -16.89
CA LYS A 89 0.54 20.91 -15.87
C LYS A 89 0.30 19.52 -16.44
N LEU A 90 1.13 18.57 -16.02
CA LEU A 90 1.05 17.17 -16.39
C LEU A 90 0.99 16.32 -15.12
N THR A 91 0.14 15.30 -15.12
CA THR A 91 0.05 14.30 -14.07
C THR A 91 0.12 12.92 -14.71
N PHE A 92 1.02 12.09 -14.22
CA PHE A 92 1.22 10.72 -14.63
C PHE A 92 1.36 9.83 -13.40
N ASN A 93 0.36 8.99 -13.15
CA ASN A 93 0.33 8.09 -12.00
C ASN A 93 0.21 6.65 -12.50
N THR A 94 1.05 5.76 -11.98
CA THR A 94 1.04 4.32 -12.31
C THR A 94 0.88 3.49 -11.05
N GLU A 95 0.24 2.33 -11.17
CA GLU A 95 0.04 1.41 -10.06
C GLU A 95 0.21 -0.04 -10.50
N CYS A 96 0.89 -0.79 -9.66
CA CYS A 96 0.88 -2.25 -9.67
C CYS A 96 0.12 -2.71 -8.42
N HIS A 97 -0.93 -3.49 -8.65
CA HIS A 97 -1.74 -4.12 -7.60
C HIS A 97 -1.39 -5.61 -7.56
N ASN A 98 -1.21 -6.14 -6.35
CA ASN A 98 -0.76 -7.51 -6.07
C ASN A 98 0.55 -7.87 -6.79
N CYS A 99 1.57 -7.04 -6.61
CA CYS A 99 2.84 -7.16 -7.35
C CYS A 99 3.62 -8.44 -7.04
N SER A 100 3.44 -9.05 -5.86
CA SER A 100 4.06 -10.33 -5.51
C SER A 100 3.47 -11.53 -6.24
N ASP A 101 2.28 -11.43 -6.83
CA ASP A 101 1.54 -12.54 -7.45
C ASP A 101 1.33 -12.30 -8.95
N GLY A 102 2.35 -11.78 -9.63
CA GLY A 102 2.29 -11.52 -11.07
C GLY A 102 1.50 -10.27 -11.47
N GLY A 103 1.18 -9.38 -10.52
CA GLY A 103 0.52 -8.10 -10.78
C GLY A 103 1.24 -7.26 -11.84
N SER A 104 0.49 -6.77 -12.83
CA SER A 104 1.02 -5.90 -13.89
C SER A 104 0.97 -4.42 -13.52
N VAL A 105 1.96 -3.64 -13.93
CA VAL A 105 1.92 -2.17 -13.83
C VAL A 105 0.86 -1.62 -14.78
N ARG A 106 -0.04 -0.80 -14.26
CA ARG A 106 -1.11 -0.12 -15.01
C ARG A 106 -0.96 1.39 -14.88
N VAL A 107 -1.37 2.12 -15.92
CA VAL A 107 -1.45 3.58 -15.86
C VAL A 107 -2.81 3.97 -15.28
N LEU A 108 -2.80 4.66 -14.13
CA LEU A 108 -4.01 5.18 -13.49
C LEU A 108 -4.41 6.49 -14.16
N ASP A 109 -3.49 7.46 -14.14
CA ASP A 109 -3.71 8.80 -14.65
C ASP A 109 -2.62 9.17 -15.64
N ALA A 110 -3.03 9.78 -16.73
CA ALA A 110 -2.17 10.44 -17.69
C ALA A 110 -2.94 11.65 -18.21
N ILE A 111 -2.75 12.78 -17.53
CA ILE A 111 -3.57 13.99 -17.72
C ILE A 111 -2.65 15.17 -18.08
N ALA A 112 -3.00 15.87 -19.15
CA ALA A 112 -2.53 17.20 -19.43
C ALA A 112 -3.60 18.23 -19.03
N ARG A 113 -3.21 19.16 -18.16
CA ARG A 113 -4.08 20.22 -17.63
C ARG A 113 -3.62 21.56 -18.19
N PHE A 114 -4.53 22.22 -18.88
CA PHE A 114 -4.39 23.58 -19.39
C PHE A 114 -5.26 24.50 -18.53
N GLU A 115 -4.62 25.23 -17.62
CA GLU A 115 -5.29 26.10 -16.66
C GLU A 115 -4.99 27.55 -17.05
N PHE A 116 -5.88 28.17 -17.83
CA PHE A 116 -5.63 29.52 -18.36
C PHE A 116 -5.96 30.61 -17.34
N ASN A 117 -7.02 30.40 -16.56
CA ASN A 117 -7.49 31.28 -15.49
C ASN A 117 -8.28 30.45 -14.46
N ASP A 118 -8.66 31.07 -13.34
CA ASP A 118 -9.36 30.36 -12.25
C ASP A 118 -10.77 29.88 -12.64
N TYR A 119 -11.33 30.36 -13.75
CA TYR A 119 -12.69 30.08 -14.20
C TYR A 119 -12.77 29.02 -15.29
N PHE A 120 -11.70 28.84 -16.07
CA PHE A 120 -11.67 27.99 -17.26
C PHE A 120 -10.40 27.14 -17.29
N ASN A 121 -10.61 25.85 -17.04
CA ASN A 121 -9.59 24.82 -17.04
C ASN A 121 -10.00 23.73 -18.01
N ALA A 122 -9.09 23.32 -18.89
CA ALA A 122 -9.30 22.24 -19.84
C ALA A 122 -8.33 21.10 -19.55
N TRP A 123 -8.86 19.91 -19.25
CA TRP A 123 -8.07 18.73 -18.92
C TRP A 123 -8.27 17.66 -19.97
N PHE A 124 -7.18 17.08 -20.45
CA PHE A 124 -7.19 16.06 -21.49
C PHE A 124 -6.40 14.84 -21.04
N GLY A 125 -6.94 13.66 -21.28
CA GLY A 125 -6.26 12.40 -21.05
C GLY A 125 -7.09 11.40 -20.27
N ARG A 126 -6.40 10.44 -19.65
CA ARG A 126 -7.01 9.40 -18.83
C ARG A 126 -6.94 9.83 -17.37
N THR A 127 -8.07 9.75 -16.67
CA THR A 127 -8.13 9.89 -15.22
C THR A 127 -8.87 8.69 -14.65
N LEU A 128 -8.42 8.19 -13.50
CA LEU A 128 -9.21 7.30 -12.68
C LEU A 128 -10.27 8.13 -11.95
N VAL A 129 -11.53 8.00 -12.38
CA VAL A 129 -12.65 8.65 -11.69
C VAL A 129 -13.06 7.74 -10.53
N PRO A 130 -13.05 8.22 -9.28
CA PRO A 130 -13.53 7.43 -8.16
C PRO A 130 -15.03 7.18 -8.33
N ALA A 131 -15.44 5.92 -8.37
CA ALA A 131 -16.86 5.54 -8.40
C ALA A 131 -17.47 5.54 -6.99
N GLU A 132 -16.65 5.22 -5.99
CA GLU A 132 -17.08 5.05 -4.60
C GLU A 132 -16.13 5.79 -3.65
N ARG A 133 -16.58 6.09 -2.44
CA ARG A 133 -15.77 6.80 -1.42
C ARG A 133 -14.47 6.06 -1.10
N THR A 134 -14.53 4.74 -1.14
CA THR A 134 -13.39 3.86 -0.88
C THR A 134 -12.30 4.00 -1.95
N GLU A 135 -12.69 4.25 -3.20
CA GLU A 135 -11.79 4.54 -4.32
C GLU A 135 -11.13 5.92 -4.21
N LEU A 136 -11.77 6.86 -3.50
CA LEU A 136 -11.27 8.22 -3.31
C LEU A 136 -10.03 8.27 -2.40
N ASP A 137 -10.03 7.47 -1.34
CA ASP A 137 -8.88 7.39 -0.40
C ASP A 137 -7.76 6.47 -0.92
N GLY A 138 -8.06 5.61 -1.91
CA GLY A 138 -7.08 4.71 -2.52
C GLY A 138 -6.39 3.77 -1.52
N PRO A 139 -5.47 2.92 -1.99
CA PRO A 139 -4.92 1.83 -1.18
C PRO A 139 -3.92 2.27 -0.10
N PHE A 140 -3.47 3.54 -0.12
CA PHE A 140 -2.43 4.06 0.77
C PHE A 140 -2.96 4.95 1.90
N TYR A 141 -4.19 5.47 1.80
CA TYR A 141 -4.74 6.40 2.79
C TYR A 141 -5.98 5.87 3.50
N ASN A 142 -6.41 4.64 3.20
CA ASN A 142 -7.50 3.97 3.89
C ASN A 142 -7.03 3.37 5.23
N PRO A 143 -7.80 3.49 6.33
CA PRO A 143 -7.49 2.83 7.60
C PRO A 143 -7.48 1.30 7.53
N PHE A 144 -8.13 0.69 6.52
CA PHE A 144 -8.18 -0.75 6.34
C PHE A 144 -7.12 -1.25 5.35
N PHE A 145 -6.48 -2.38 5.69
CA PHE A 145 -5.44 -2.97 4.85
C PHE A 145 -6.01 -3.49 3.53
N ASP A 146 -7.18 -4.15 3.56
CA ASP A 146 -7.93 -4.46 2.35
C ASP A 146 -8.88 -3.30 2.05
N THR A 147 -8.55 -2.56 0.99
CA THR A 147 -9.25 -1.34 0.60
C THR A 147 -10.37 -1.63 -0.40
N PHE A 148 -10.29 -2.73 -1.15
CA PHE A 148 -11.22 -3.04 -2.25
C PHE A 148 -11.99 -4.35 -2.05
N GLY A 149 -11.63 -5.14 -1.04
CA GLY A 149 -12.45 -6.24 -0.53
C GLY A 149 -13.59 -5.75 0.35
N LYS A 150 -14.55 -6.65 0.63
CA LYS A 150 -15.66 -6.38 1.55
C LYS A 150 -15.07 -5.89 2.87
N SER A 151 -15.52 -4.72 3.32
CA SER A 151 -15.19 -4.27 4.67
C SER A 151 -15.71 -5.32 5.66
N PRO A 152 -15.08 -5.51 6.83
CA PRO A 152 -15.51 -6.52 7.82
C PRO A 152 -16.93 -6.28 8.38
N PHE A 153 -17.64 -5.25 7.90
CA PHE A 153 -18.99 -4.87 8.27
C PHE A 153 -20.00 -4.99 7.12
N GLU A 154 -19.56 -5.37 5.92
CA GLU A 154 -20.43 -5.65 4.78
C GLU A 154 -20.78 -7.14 4.72
N PRO A 155 -22.07 -7.51 4.76
CA PRO A 155 -22.51 -8.91 4.61
C PRO A 155 -22.20 -9.48 3.21
#